data_AF-A0A9P7X1D9-F1
#
_entry.id   AF-A0A9P7X1D9-F1
#
_cell.length_a   1.000
_cell.length_b   1.000
_cell.length_c   1.000
_cell.angle_alpha   90.00
_cell.angle_beta   90.00
_cell.angle_gamma   90.00
#
_symmetry.space_group_name_H-M   'P 1'
#
loop_
_entity.id
_entity.type
_entity.pdbx_description
1 polymer ?
#
loop_
_entity_poly.entity_id
_entity_poly.type
_entity_poly.pdbx_seq_one_letter_code
_entity_poly.pdbx_strand_id
1 'polypeptide(L)'
;MSSSPAIVSNNIDVLSDDGASGLGNHNAASKGDVASGNNAPSDNNVGPRIGQDAANTLGGYAKTRQELLQTLSSLHETGVQNDLDLPQIIVIGSQSVGKSSLIESMAGIKLPRDVGTCTRCQMVCHMKRGPSWGCQVLLCFVFGSDFGVLLKPQNIPFGPLLTDSNKVEETLRRAQRALLCPTLDPHLFQDDSDLRESGHQKLTFTPNHIRINIAGPDLPDLFFRDLPGIIANVSDGGNERDIRLVEVIAEWAIKPSNTITLLVLSCETDFENQGAGRLVLNDPNIKERTVGVLTKVDRIESGAEEKWANFVRGTENPLPNGWYCVKQPDLQQLRSGISWEEARAAERTFFNSVSPWSQLGSHRKRLGSSALANQLSDMLSGLVQKKLPQIRVNIDKQLASIEAELADLPKPSLDDPKAEVVSLLRDFDRKLSIHVDAVTPSDLSECDASMLMHKSNMIYGQFKEAIAKTAPQFRPWSSKLVIEQSKLKALIAQATSLDGGSKTKTTENTEPYYLETATELTDHYRKRELPGDNPPAVKHRLIAETVKPWKTLAIKYFEEIHHEEV
;
A
#
# COMPACT_ATOMS: atom_id res chain seq x y z
N MET A 1 3.21 -34.75 -0.37
CA MET A 1 4.42 -33.94 -0.11
C MET A 1 4.37 -32.77 -1.10
N SER A 2 3.58 -31.74 -0.80
CA SER A 2 3.94 -30.54 -0.02
C SER A 2 4.61 -29.47 -0.88
N SER A 3 3.82 -28.49 -1.34
CA SER A 3 4.29 -27.13 -1.63
C SER A 3 3.05 -26.22 -1.80
N SER A 4 2.68 -25.53 -0.72
CA SER A 4 1.82 -24.34 -0.76
C SER A 4 2.65 -23.15 -1.26
N PRO A 5 2.10 -22.21 -2.04
CA PRO A 5 2.74 -20.92 -2.23
C PRO A 5 2.27 -19.95 -1.14
N ALA A 6 3.26 -19.38 -0.45
CA ALA A 6 3.11 -18.34 0.55
C ALA A 6 2.60 -17.04 -0.10
N ILE A 7 1.58 -16.44 0.49
CA ILE A 7 1.16 -15.07 0.18
C ILE A 7 2.02 -14.13 1.00
N VAL A 8 2.61 -13.18 0.28
CA VAL A 8 3.55 -12.15 0.71
C VAL A 8 3.05 -11.38 1.93
N SER A 9 3.76 -11.54 3.03
CA SER A 9 3.81 -10.63 4.17
C SER A 9 4.96 -9.65 3.95
N ASN A 10 4.70 -8.34 3.96
CA ASN A 10 5.73 -7.37 4.32
C ASN A 10 5.14 -6.10 4.95
N ASN A 11 5.74 -5.81 6.12
CA ASN A 11 5.89 -4.53 6.82
C ASN A 11 4.66 -3.92 7.51
N ILE A 12 4.67 -3.89 8.85
CA ILE A 12 5.25 -2.79 9.66
C ILE A 12 5.16 -3.21 11.14
N ASP A 13 6.31 -3.35 11.81
CA ASP A 13 6.43 -3.23 13.27
C ASP A 13 7.87 -2.81 13.60
N VAL A 14 8.06 -1.52 13.87
CA VAL A 14 9.12 -1.01 14.76
C VAL A 14 8.47 0.08 15.61
N LEU A 15 7.99 -0.33 16.77
CA LEU A 15 7.70 0.56 17.90
C LEU A 15 9.01 0.77 18.66
N SER A 16 9.47 2.02 18.75
CA SER A 16 10.44 2.47 19.76
C SER A 16 9.81 3.61 20.54
N ASP A 17 9.67 3.37 21.84
CA ASP A 17 9.01 4.20 22.83
C ASP A 17 10.01 5.19 23.48
N ASP A 18 9.46 6.34 23.86
CA ASP A 18 9.86 7.30 24.90
C ASP A 18 11.28 7.87 25.06
N GLY A 19 11.33 9.20 25.17
CA GLY A 19 12.50 9.95 25.61
C GLY A 19 12.35 11.47 25.59
N ALA A 20 11.28 12.00 26.20
CA ALA A 20 11.15 13.43 26.46
C ALA A 20 12.16 13.92 27.52
N SER A 21 12.92 14.97 27.20
CA SER A 21 13.50 15.87 28.20
C SER A 21 13.56 17.28 27.64
N GLY A 22 12.93 18.20 28.36
CA GLY A 22 12.82 19.61 27.99
C GLY A 22 13.99 20.45 28.48
N LEU A 23 14.01 21.69 27.97
CA LEU A 23 14.68 22.93 28.39
C LEU A 23 14.38 23.88 27.21
N GLY A 24 13.88 25.11 27.29
CA GLY A 24 13.79 26.10 28.35
C GLY A 24 14.07 27.46 27.68
N ASN A 25 13.11 28.40 27.80
CA ASN A 25 13.23 29.86 27.63
C ASN A 25 13.85 30.49 26.35
N HIS A 26 13.11 31.40 25.71
CA HIS A 26 13.21 32.85 26.00
C HIS A 26 12.30 33.72 25.09
N ASN A 27 11.56 34.63 25.74
CA ASN A 27 11.19 36.00 25.37
C ASN A 27 11.38 36.47 23.90
N ALA A 28 10.36 37.12 23.35
CA ALA A 28 10.33 38.60 23.27
C ALA A 28 8.97 39.11 22.76
N ALA A 29 8.52 40.17 23.40
CA ALA A 29 7.30 40.91 23.12
C ALA A 29 7.45 41.88 21.94
N SER A 30 6.32 42.22 21.30
CA SER A 30 6.15 43.48 20.60
C SER A 30 4.71 43.97 20.76
N LYS A 31 4.57 45.16 21.35
CA LYS A 31 3.35 45.93 21.63
C LYS A 31 2.86 46.72 20.40
N GLY A 32 1.60 47.14 20.48
CA GLY A 32 1.04 48.37 19.87
C GLY A 32 0.09 48.09 18.70
N ASP A 33 -1.10 48.68 18.58
CA ASP A 33 -1.67 49.82 19.29
C ASP A 33 -3.20 49.82 19.25
N VAL A 34 -3.75 50.58 20.19
CA VAL A 34 -5.15 50.84 20.49
C VAL A 34 -5.76 51.86 19.52
N ALA A 35 -7.02 51.66 19.10
CA ALA A 35 -7.92 52.79 18.81
C ALA A 35 -9.38 52.41 19.08
N SER A 36 -9.97 53.10 20.05
CA SER A 36 -11.38 53.09 20.45
C SER A 36 -12.28 53.80 19.43
N GLY A 37 -13.53 53.37 19.33
CA GLY A 37 -14.58 54.07 18.59
C GLY A 37 -15.97 53.56 18.97
N ASN A 38 -16.53 54.14 20.04
CA ASN A 38 -17.94 54.00 20.43
C ASN A 38 -18.88 54.41 19.29
N ASN A 39 -19.97 53.66 19.10
CA ASN A 39 -21.31 54.21 18.82
C ASN A 39 -22.36 53.09 18.86
N ALA A 40 -23.24 53.13 19.86
CA ALA A 40 -24.59 52.57 19.77
C ALA A 40 -25.48 53.62 19.08
N PRO A 41 -26.57 53.20 18.39
CA PRO A 41 -27.85 53.27 19.09
C PRO A 41 -28.92 52.21 18.70
N SER A 42 -29.89 52.11 19.61
CA SER A 42 -31.33 51.87 19.45
C SER A 42 -31.85 50.49 19.02
N ASP A 43 -32.57 49.91 19.97
CA ASP A 43 -33.64 48.92 19.84
C ASP A 43 -34.64 49.23 18.72
N ASN A 44 -34.94 48.22 17.90
CA ASN A 44 -36.23 48.06 17.23
C ASN A 44 -36.51 46.57 16.96
N ASN A 45 -37.28 45.97 17.87
CA ASN A 45 -38.39 45.05 17.63
C ASN A 45 -38.35 44.17 16.36
N VAL A 46 -37.88 42.92 16.48
CA VAL A 46 -38.15 41.86 15.49
C VAL A 46 -38.48 40.56 16.24
N GLY A 47 -39.73 40.10 16.13
CA GLY A 47 -40.18 38.79 16.62
C GLY A 47 -39.49 37.62 15.90
N PRO A 48 -39.57 36.38 16.42
CA PRO A 48 -38.66 35.32 16.03
C PRO A 48 -38.96 34.79 14.62
N ARG A 49 -38.08 35.07 13.66
CA ARG A 49 -38.02 34.40 12.35
C ARG A 49 -37.32 33.04 12.52
N ILE A 50 -37.99 32.06 13.13
CA ILE A 50 -37.41 30.72 13.35
C ILE A 50 -37.65 29.76 12.14
N GLY A 51 -38.42 30.19 11.13
CA GLY A 51 -38.87 29.30 10.04
C GLY A 51 -38.01 29.24 8.76
N GLN A 52 -37.15 30.22 8.48
CA GLN A 52 -36.47 30.33 7.16
C GLN A 52 -35.00 29.87 7.17
N ASP A 53 -34.30 30.00 8.29
CA ASP A 53 -32.88 29.62 8.36
C ASP A 53 -32.66 28.09 8.43
N ALA A 54 -33.62 27.36 8.99
CA ALA A 54 -33.57 25.89 9.02
C ALA A 54 -33.68 25.26 7.62
N ALA A 55 -34.49 25.85 6.73
CA ALA A 55 -34.67 25.36 5.36
C ALA A 55 -33.44 25.64 4.47
N ASN A 56 -32.81 26.81 4.63
CA ASN A 56 -31.56 27.14 3.93
C ASN A 56 -30.37 26.28 4.40
N THR A 57 -30.31 25.96 5.70
CA THR A 57 -29.25 25.09 6.26
C THR A 57 -29.41 23.64 5.80
N LEU A 58 -30.66 23.14 5.71
CA LEU A 58 -30.96 21.78 5.25
C LEU A 58 -30.69 21.59 3.74
N GLY A 59 -30.98 22.61 2.92
CA GLY A 59 -30.68 22.62 1.49
C GLY A 59 -29.18 22.65 1.20
N GLY A 60 -28.41 23.40 1.99
CA GLY A 60 -26.94 23.42 1.90
C GLY A 60 -26.32 22.06 2.24
N TYR A 61 -26.75 21.42 3.33
CA TYR A 61 -26.27 20.10 3.73
C TYR A 61 -26.54 19.02 2.67
N ALA A 62 -27.75 19.01 2.10
CA ALA A 62 -28.12 18.07 1.05
C ALA A 62 -27.27 18.24 -0.23
N LYS A 63 -26.94 19.48 -0.59
CA LYS A 63 -26.08 19.79 -1.74
C LYS A 63 -24.63 19.39 -1.50
N THR A 64 -24.04 19.71 -0.35
CA THR A 64 -22.68 19.29 0.01
C THR A 64 -22.56 17.77 0.06
N ARG A 65 -23.56 17.08 0.62
CA ARG A 65 -23.64 15.61 0.62
C ARG A 65 -23.59 15.06 -0.80
N GLN A 66 -24.35 15.66 -1.71
CA GLN A 66 -24.38 15.25 -3.12
C GLN A 66 -23.02 15.45 -3.80
N GLU A 67 -22.36 16.59 -3.60
CA GLU A 67 -21.04 16.89 -4.16
C GLU A 67 -19.96 15.90 -3.67
N LEU A 68 -20.00 15.53 -2.37
CA LEU A 68 -19.08 14.53 -1.80
C LEU A 68 -19.28 13.14 -2.41
N LEU A 69 -20.53 12.69 -2.54
CA LEU A 69 -20.85 11.39 -3.11
C LEU A 69 -20.58 11.32 -4.61
N GLN A 70 -20.74 12.44 -5.34
CA GLN A 70 -20.30 12.57 -6.73
C GLN A 70 -18.79 12.49 -6.86
N THR A 71 -18.04 13.15 -5.98
CA THR A 71 -16.57 13.06 -5.97
C THR A 71 -16.11 11.63 -5.71
N LEU A 72 -16.70 10.96 -4.72
CA LEU A 72 -16.44 9.55 -4.43
C LEU A 72 -16.74 8.66 -5.66
N SER A 73 -17.87 8.93 -6.32
CA SER A 73 -18.28 8.21 -7.54
C SER A 73 -17.23 8.34 -8.64
N SER A 74 -16.76 9.56 -8.93
CA SER A 74 -15.71 9.79 -9.93
C SER A 74 -14.40 9.09 -9.57
N LEU A 75 -14.03 9.00 -8.28
CA LEU A 75 -12.87 8.23 -7.85
C LEU A 75 -13.04 6.71 -8.08
N HIS A 76 -14.22 6.15 -7.84
CA HIS A 76 -14.50 4.74 -8.17
C HIS A 76 -14.50 4.46 -9.68
N GLU A 77 -14.81 5.47 -10.50
CA GLU A 77 -14.76 5.38 -11.97
C GLU A 77 -13.32 5.31 -12.51
N THR A 78 -12.32 5.92 -11.84
CA THR A 78 -10.92 5.87 -12.29
C THR A 78 -10.25 4.51 -12.09
N GLY A 79 -10.78 3.66 -11.22
CA GLY A 79 -10.17 2.37 -10.89
C GLY A 79 -9.19 2.41 -9.71
N VAL A 80 -9.02 3.57 -9.07
CA VAL A 80 -8.04 3.77 -7.96
C VAL A 80 -8.38 2.96 -6.71
N GLN A 81 -9.58 2.38 -6.62
CA GLN A 81 -9.97 1.53 -5.50
C GLN A 81 -9.11 0.26 -5.32
N ASN A 82 -8.26 -0.08 -6.29
CA ASN A 82 -7.31 -1.18 -6.15
C ASN A 82 -6.06 -0.78 -5.35
N ASP A 83 -5.71 0.51 -5.37
CA ASP A 83 -4.52 1.06 -4.71
C ASP A 83 -4.87 1.85 -3.43
N LEU A 84 -6.14 2.24 -3.29
CA LEU A 84 -6.65 3.05 -2.18
C LEU A 84 -7.93 2.47 -1.58
N ASP A 85 -8.01 2.50 -0.25
CA ASP A 85 -9.21 2.16 0.52
C ASP A 85 -10.24 3.30 0.40
N LEU A 86 -11.12 3.24 -0.61
CA LEU A 86 -12.18 4.22 -0.82
C LEU A 86 -13.44 3.89 0.01
N PRO A 87 -14.15 4.92 0.54
CA PRO A 87 -15.47 4.76 1.16
C PRO A 87 -16.44 3.95 0.30
N GLN A 88 -17.02 2.89 0.87
CA GLN A 88 -18.00 2.05 0.18
C GLN A 88 -19.00 1.41 1.14
N ILE A 89 -20.15 0.98 0.61
CA ILE A 89 -21.14 0.17 1.32
C ILE A 89 -21.11 -1.25 0.74
N ILE A 90 -20.95 -2.25 1.61
CA ILE A 90 -20.91 -3.66 1.21
C ILE A 90 -22.08 -4.39 1.84
N VAL A 91 -22.81 -5.13 1.01
CA VAL A 91 -23.95 -5.94 1.43
C VAL A 91 -23.51 -7.39 1.63
N ILE A 92 -23.62 -7.88 2.86
CA ILE A 92 -23.25 -9.25 3.25
C ILE A 92 -24.44 -9.94 3.92
N GLY A 93 -24.58 -11.25 3.69
CA GLY A 93 -25.72 -12.03 4.17
C GLY A 93 -25.70 -13.43 3.58
N SER A 94 -26.30 -14.40 4.27
CA SER A 94 -26.41 -15.77 3.75
C SER A 94 -27.15 -15.83 2.41
N GLN A 95 -27.07 -16.94 1.70
CA GLN A 95 -27.85 -17.13 0.48
C GLN A 95 -29.36 -16.95 0.75
N SER A 96 -30.08 -16.32 -0.18
CA SER A 96 -31.55 -16.18 -0.15
C SER A 96 -32.14 -15.36 1.02
N VAL A 97 -31.34 -14.58 1.74
CA VAL A 97 -31.80 -13.64 2.79
C VAL A 97 -32.35 -12.32 2.25
N GLY A 98 -32.50 -12.17 0.93
CA GLY A 98 -33.09 -10.95 0.34
C GLY A 98 -32.13 -9.78 0.10
N LYS A 99 -30.81 -10.03 0.01
CA LYS A 99 -29.81 -9.00 -0.37
C LYS A 99 -30.14 -8.34 -1.72
N SER A 100 -30.31 -9.13 -2.77
CA SER A 100 -30.62 -8.61 -4.10
C SER A 100 -31.96 -7.88 -4.10
N SER A 101 -33.00 -8.42 -3.44
CA SER A 101 -34.30 -7.74 -3.28
C SER A 101 -34.18 -6.38 -2.57
N LEU A 102 -33.29 -6.27 -1.58
CA LEU A 102 -33.00 -5.00 -0.92
C LEU A 102 -32.38 -4.01 -1.92
N ILE A 103 -31.35 -4.41 -2.65
CA ILE A 103 -30.69 -3.54 -3.64
C ILE A 103 -31.66 -3.13 -4.75
N GLU A 104 -32.47 -4.06 -5.25
CA GLU A 104 -33.52 -3.78 -6.23
C GLU A 104 -34.51 -2.71 -5.74
N SER A 105 -34.97 -2.80 -4.47
CA SER A 105 -35.89 -1.83 -3.89
C SER A 105 -35.31 -0.41 -3.77
N MET A 106 -33.99 -0.33 -3.59
CA MET A 106 -33.25 0.93 -3.50
C MET A 106 -32.91 1.49 -4.88
N ALA A 107 -32.52 0.61 -5.83
CA ALA A 107 -32.06 0.97 -7.16
C ALA A 107 -33.16 1.06 -8.23
N GLY A 108 -34.36 0.56 -7.94
CA GLY A 108 -35.48 0.58 -8.88
C GLY A 108 -35.27 -0.30 -10.12
N ILE A 109 -34.39 -1.31 -10.03
CA ILE A 109 -34.10 -2.26 -11.12
C ILE A 109 -34.37 -3.69 -10.65
N LYS A 110 -34.52 -4.62 -11.59
CA LYS A 110 -34.58 -6.06 -11.31
C LYS A 110 -33.19 -6.67 -11.46
N LEU A 111 -32.71 -7.34 -10.41
CA LEU A 111 -31.49 -8.13 -10.48
C LEU A 111 -31.86 -9.57 -10.86
N PRO A 112 -30.96 -10.33 -11.50
CA PRO A 112 -31.23 -11.72 -11.86
C PRO A 112 -31.68 -12.52 -10.63
N ARG A 113 -32.74 -13.31 -10.79
CA ARG A 113 -33.19 -14.30 -9.81
C ARG A 113 -33.24 -15.69 -10.46
N ASP A 114 -32.73 -16.70 -9.76
CA ASP A 114 -32.76 -18.09 -10.22
C ASP A 114 -32.94 -19.06 -9.04
N VAL A 115 -33.39 -20.27 -9.33
CA VAL A 115 -33.50 -21.36 -8.36
C VAL A 115 -32.09 -21.89 -8.07
N GLY A 116 -31.52 -21.52 -6.93
CA GLY A 116 -30.15 -21.88 -6.52
C GLY A 116 -29.29 -20.65 -6.22
N THR A 117 -27.96 -20.78 -6.31
CA THR A 117 -27.05 -19.64 -6.05
C THR A 117 -27.09 -18.68 -7.24
N CYS A 118 -27.89 -17.62 -7.08
CA CYS A 118 -28.15 -16.65 -8.14
C CYS A 118 -26.95 -15.72 -8.38
N THR A 119 -26.42 -15.11 -7.31
CA THR A 119 -25.26 -14.21 -7.37
C THR A 119 -23.97 -15.02 -7.31
N ARG A 120 -23.31 -15.20 -8.46
CA ARG A 120 -22.05 -15.97 -8.58
C ARG A 120 -20.81 -15.11 -8.81
N CYS A 121 -21.01 -13.81 -9.00
CA CYS A 121 -19.98 -12.78 -9.03
C CYS A 121 -20.46 -11.57 -8.21
N GLN A 122 -19.54 -10.73 -7.76
CA GLN A 122 -19.94 -9.49 -7.07
C GLN A 122 -20.68 -8.56 -8.04
N MET A 123 -21.69 -7.85 -7.55
CA MET A 123 -22.37 -6.79 -8.30
C MET A 123 -22.12 -5.45 -7.63
N VAL A 124 -21.50 -4.53 -8.35
CA VAL A 124 -21.21 -3.18 -7.90
C VAL A 124 -22.25 -2.25 -8.53
N CYS A 125 -23.22 -1.79 -7.74
CA CYS A 125 -24.26 -0.88 -8.17
C CYS A 125 -23.86 0.56 -7.83
N HIS A 126 -23.67 1.37 -8.86
CA HIS A 126 -23.44 2.79 -8.76
C HIS A 126 -24.68 3.53 -9.23
N MET A 127 -25.34 4.21 -8.30
CA MET A 127 -26.51 5.03 -8.59
C MET A 127 -26.13 6.49 -8.51
N LYS A 128 -26.56 7.25 -9.52
CA LYS A 128 -26.44 8.71 -9.52
C LYS A 128 -27.76 9.36 -9.87
N ARG A 129 -28.00 10.53 -9.30
CA ARG A 129 -29.10 11.37 -9.73
C ARG A 129 -28.79 11.95 -11.11
N GLY A 130 -29.74 11.85 -12.03
CA GLY A 130 -29.59 12.29 -13.41
C GLY A 130 -30.89 12.79 -14.03
N PRO A 131 -30.83 13.51 -15.16
CA PRO A 131 -32.02 14.08 -15.81
C PRO A 131 -32.94 13.03 -16.43
N SER A 132 -32.39 11.89 -16.84
CA SER A 132 -33.11 10.79 -17.48
C SER A 132 -32.64 9.46 -16.90
N TRP A 133 -33.53 8.45 -16.93
CA TRP A 133 -33.14 7.09 -16.55
C TRP A 133 -32.21 6.48 -17.61
N GLY A 134 -31.13 5.86 -17.17
CA GLY A 134 -30.22 5.11 -18.04
C GLY A 134 -29.33 4.18 -17.24
N CYS A 135 -29.00 3.02 -17.80
CA CYS A 135 -28.19 2.00 -17.13
C CYS A 135 -27.10 1.47 -18.08
N GLN A 136 -25.83 1.58 -17.66
CA GLN A 136 -24.70 0.96 -18.35
C GLN A 136 -24.16 -0.20 -17.51
N VAL A 137 -24.08 -1.38 -18.12
CA VAL A 137 -23.44 -2.55 -17.52
C VAL A 137 -21.98 -2.61 -17.99
N LEU A 138 -21.06 -2.89 -17.07
CA LEU A 138 -19.64 -3.09 -17.37
C LEU A 138 -19.16 -4.41 -16.76
N LEU A 139 -18.29 -5.10 -17.48
CA LEU A 139 -17.49 -6.21 -16.96
C LEU A 139 -16.19 -5.66 -16.41
N CYS A 140 -15.92 -5.88 -15.13
CA CYS A 140 -14.73 -5.41 -14.44
C CYS A 140 -13.79 -6.59 -14.15
N PHE A 141 -12.71 -6.68 -14.92
CA PHE A 141 -11.66 -7.67 -14.76
C PHE A 141 -10.55 -7.11 -13.90
N VAL A 142 -10.41 -7.66 -12.69
CA VAL A 142 -9.29 -7.41 -11.76
C VAL A 142 -8.32 -8.58 -11.79
N PHE A 143 -8.81 -9.78 -12.09
CA PHE A 143 -8.05 -11.02 -12.17
C PHE A 143 -8.09 -11.59 -13.60
N GLY A 144 -6.95 -12.10 -14.05
CA GLY A 144 -6.80 -12.81 -15.31
C GLY A 144 -7.45 -14.20 -15.29
N SER A 145 -7.38 -14.91 -16.41
CA SER A 145 -7.88 -16.28 -16.54
C SER A 145 -7.14 -17.30 -15.65
N ASP A 146 -5.93 -16.96 -15.23
CA ASP A 146 -5.08 -17.70 -14.30
C ASP A 146 -5.28 -17.29 -12.83
N PHE A 147 -6.25 -16.41 -12.55
CA PHE A 147 -6.47 -15.78 -11.25
C PHE A 147 -5.29 -14.91 -10.75
N GLY A 148 -4.35 -14.55 -11.63
CA GLY A 148 -3.35 -13.54 -11.35
C GLY A 148 -3.96 -12.14 -11.33
N VAL A 149 -3.50 -11.27 -10.42
CA VAL A 149 -3.95 -9.87 -10.39
C VAL A 149 -3.45 -9.18 -11.67
N LEU A 150 -4.35 -8.56 -12.41
CA LEU A 150 -4.01 -7.83 -13.61
C LEU A 150 -3.25 -6.55 -13.24
N LEU A 151 -2.12 -6.29 -13.91
CA LEU A 151 -1.37 -5.03 -13.76
C LEU A 151 -2.24 -3.80 -14.04
N LYS A 152 -3.20 -3.94 -14.97
CA LYS A 152 -4.20 -2.92 -15.28
C LYS A 152 -5.60 -3.54 -15.27
N PRO A 153 -6.44 -3.21 -14.28
CA PRO A 153 -7.85 -3.59 -14.27
C PRO A 153 -8.54 -3.12 -15.56
N GLN A 154 -9.41 -3.96 -16.12
CA GLN A 154 -10.14 -3.66 -17.35
C GLN A 154 -11.63 -3.50 -17.06
N ASN A 155 -12.20 -2.38 -17.47
CA ASN A 155 -13.64 -2.11 -17.40
C ASN A 155 -14.20 -2.10 -18.83
N ILE A 156 -14.89 -3.16 -19.23
CA ILE A 156 -15.40 -3.33 -20.59
C ILE A 156 -16.91 -3.09 -20.59
N PRO A 157 -17.45 -2.12 -21.35
CA PRO A 157 -18.89 -1.94 -21.52
C PRO A 157 -19.54 -3.20 -22.08
N PHE A 158 -20.58 -3.71 -21.41
CA PHE A 158 -21.32 -4.88 -21.83
C PHE A 158 -22.65 -4.46 -22.47
N GLY A 159 -22.64 -4.36 -23.79
CA GLY A 159 -23.78 -3.89 -24.57
C GLY A 159 -24.01 -2.37 -24.49
N PRO A 160 -25.04 -1.86 -25.18
CA PRO A 160 -25.35 -0.44 -25.26
C PRO A 160 -25.98 0.09 -23.96
N LEU A 161 -26.04 1.43 -23.84
CA LEU A 161 -26.76 2.09 -22.76
C LEU A 161 -28.24 1.69 -22.77
N LEU A 162 -28.71 1.11 -21.67
CA LEU A 162 -30.10 0.70 -21.52
C LEU A 162 -30.94 1.90 -21.10
N THR A 163 -32.09 2.10 -21.76
CA THR A 163 -33.09 3.13 -21.44
C THR A 163 -34.38 2.55 -20.84
N ASP A 164 -34.50 1.22 -20.81
CA ASP A 164 -35.61 0.49 -20.20
C ASP A 164 -35.09 -0.41 -19.06
N SER A 165 -35.63 -0.23 -17.86
CA SER A 165 -35.26 -0.99 -16.65
C SER A 165 -35.56 -2.48 -16.75
N ASN A 166 -36.51 -2.88 -17.59
CA ASN A 166 -36.88 -4.29 -17.74
C ASN A 166 -35.80 -5.12 -18.45
N LYS A 167 -34.94 -4.48 -19.26
CA LYS A 167 -33.84 -5.15 -19.98
C LYS A 167 -32.61 -5.39 -19.11
N VAL A 168 -32.53 -4.76 -17.94
CA VAL A 168 -31.37 -4.84 -17.04
C VAL A 168 -31.18 -6.26 -16.53
N GLU A 169 -32.24 -6.94 -16.10
CA GLU A 169 -32.16 -8.29 -15.54
C GLU A 169 -31.55 -9.30 -16.53
N GLU A 170 -32.04 -9.29 -17.77
CA GLU A 170 -31.54 -10.17 -18.84
C GLU A 170 -30.07 -9.85 -19.18
N THR A 171 -29.73 -8.57 -19.28
CA THR A 171 -28.36 -8.11 -19.56
C THR A 171 -27.40 -8.53 -18.45
N LEU A 172 -27.80 -8.43 -17.19
CA LEU A 172 -27.00 -8.87 -16.04
C LEU A 172 -26.82 -10.38 -16.01
N ARG A 173 -27.86 -11.15 -16.39
CA ARG A 173 -27.76 -12.61 -16.52
C ARG A 173 -26.72 -13.01 -17.59
N ARG A 174 -26.71 -12.31 -18.72
CA ARG A 174 -25.70 -12.47 -19.79
C ARG A 174 -24.30 -12.05 -19.36
N ALA A 175 -24.17 -10.91 -18.68
CA ALA A 175 -22.90 -10.41 -18.15
C ALA A 175 -22.29 -11.38 -17.12
N GLN A 176 -23.11 -11.95 -16.22
CA GLN A 176 -22.64 -12.94 -15.25
C GLN A 176 -22.13 -14.21 -15.96
N ARG A 177 -22.80 -14.66 -17.03
CA ARG A 177 -22.32 -15.80 -17.83
C ARG A 177 -20.96 -15.50 -18.48
N ALA A 178 -20.78 -14.29 -19.02
CA ALA A 178 -19.51 -13.88 -19.61
C ALA A 178 -18.36 -13.94 -18.59
N LEU A 179 -18.55 -13.43 -17.36
CA LEU A 179 -17.50 -13.47 -16.33
C LEU A 179 -17.18 -14.88 -15.80
N LEU A 180 -18.17 -15.78 -15.84
CA LEU A 180 -17.98 -17.18 -15.44
C LEU A 180 -17.32 -18.04 -16.53
N CYS A 181 -17.18 -17.50 -17.74
CA CYS A 181 -16.58 -18.17 -18.90
C CYS A 181 -15.41 -17.33 -19.46
N PRO A 182 -14.30 -17.18 -18.73
CA PRO A 182 -13.21 -16.27 -19.12
C PRO A 182 -12.48 -16.67 -20.41
N THR A 183 -12.69 -17.89 -20.92
CA THR A 183 -12.07 -18.38 -22.16
C THR A 183 -12.77 -17.90 -23.43
N LEU A 184 -13.99 -17.37 -23.32
CA LEU A 184 -14.79 -16.91 -24.45
C LEU A 184 -14.81 -15.38 -24.51
N ASP A 185 -14.91 -14.84 -25.72
CA ASP A 185 -15.10 -13.41 -25.92
C ASP A 185 -16.43 -12.96 -25.27
N PRO A 186 -16.40 -11.99 -24.34
CA PRO A 186 -17.60 -11.42 -23.73
C PRO A 186 -18.67 -10.95 -24.73
N HIS A 187 -18.29 -10.53 -25.94
CA HIS A 187 -19.25 -10.08 -26.95
C HIS A 187 -20.24 -11.17 -27.38
N LEU A 188 -19.84 -12.45 -27.35
CA LEU A 188 -20.70 -13.59 -27.72
C LEU A 188 -21.86 -13.82 -26.76
N PHE A 189 -21.79 -13.27 -25.54
CA PHE A 189 -22.84 -13.41 -24.53
C PHE A 189 -23.93 -12.35 -24.68
N GLN A 190 -23.73 -11.31 -25.51
CA GLN A 190 -24.70 -10.22 -25.64
C GLN A 190 -26.00 -10.66 -26.35
N ASP A 191 -25.90 -11.64 -27.25
CA ASP A 191 -27.00 -12.17 -28.07
C ASP A 191 -27.20 -13.69 -27.90
N ASP A 192 -26.67 -14.26 -26.82
CA ASP A 192 -26.72 -15.69 -26.50
C ASP A 192 -26.02 -16.62 -27.53
N SER A 193 -25.16 -16.08 -28.39
CA SER A 193 -24.34 -16.86 -29.33
C SER A 193 -23.42 -17.85 -28.61
N ASP A 194 -23.00 -17.55 -27.38
CA ASP A 194 -22.21 -18.44 -26.52
C ASP A 194 -22.88 -19.80 -26.26
N LEU A 195 -24.21 -19.90 -26.36
CA LEU A 195 -24.94 -21.17 -26.20
C LEU A 195 -24.61 -22.21 -27.28
N ARG A 196 -24.02 -21.77 -28.39
CA ARG A 196 -23.59 -22.64 -29.50
C ARG A 196 -22.20 -23.22 -29.28
N GLU A 197 -21.43 -22.63 -28.37
CA GLU A 197 -20.07 -23.04 -28.04
C GLU A 197 -20.09 -24.14 -26.97
N SER A 198 -19.23 -25.15 -27.12
CA SER A 198 -19.16 -26.31 -26.22
C SER A 198 -17.71 -26.66 -25.87
N GLY A 199 -17.51 -27.26 -24.68
CA GLY A 199 -16.17 -27.65 -24.20
C GLY A 199 -15.40 -26.58 -23.43
N HIS A 200 -16.03 -25.45 -23.09
CA HIS A 200 -15.38 -24.38 -22.32
C HIS A 200 -15.46 -24.61 -20.81
N GLN A 201 -14.39 -24.24 -20.11
CA GLN A 201 -14.32 -24.33 -18.66
C GLN A 201 -15.16 -23.23 -18.03
N LYS A 202 -16.25 -23.63 -17.37
CA LYS A 202 -17.16 -22.73 -16.67
C LYS A 202 -16.80 -22.68 -15.19
N LEU A 203 -16.56 -21.48 -14.68
CA LEU A 203 -16.32 -21.24 -13.26
C LEU A 203 -17.64 -21.32 -12.47
N THR A 204 -17.59 -21.78 -11.22
CA THR A 204 -18.74 -21.68 -10.30
C THR A 204 -18.89 -20.25 -9.76
N PHE A 205 -17.77 -19.64 -9.37
CA PHE A 205 -17.67 -18.28 -8.87
C PHE A 205 -16.46 -17.58 -9.48
N THR A 206 -16.50 -16.26 -9.51
CA THR A 206 -15.39 -15.43 -10.01
C THR A 206 -15.18 -14.22 -9.09
N PRO A 207 -13.91 -13.84 -8.82
CA PRO A 207 -13.60 -12.63 -8.07
C PRO A 207 -13.73 -11.36 -8.94
N ASN A 208 -13.84 -11.51 -10.26
CA ASN A 208 -14.22 -10.42 -11.15
C ASN A 208 -15.68 -10.02 -10.90
N HIS A 209 -16.02 -8.77 -11.20
CA HIS A 209 -17.31 -8.21 -10.81
C HIS A 209 -18.02 -7.50 -11.95
N ILE A 210 -19.33 -7.38 -11.82
CA ILE A 210 -20.15 -6.60 -12.73
C ILE A 210 -20.35 -5.23 -12.10
N ARG A 211 -20.11 -4.16 -12.84
CA ARG A 211 -20.47 -2.81 -12.43
C ARG A 211 -21.71 -2.35 -13.18
N ILE A 212 -22.65 -1.77 -12.45
CA ILE A 212 -23.95 -1.30 -12.94
C ILE A 212 -24.02 0.19 -12.64
N ASN A 213 -23.90 1.03 -13.67
CA ASN A 213 -23.99 2.48 -13.54
C ASN A 213 -25.40 2.92 -13.92
N ILE A 214 -26.20 3.30 -12.94
CA ILE A 214 -27.59 3.71 -13.09
C ILE A 214 -27.71 5.21 -12.83
N ALA A 215 -28.25 5.95 -13.79
CA ALA A 215 -28.65 7.34 -13.62
C ALA A 215 -30.18 7.45 -13.62
N GLY A 216 -30.74 8.34 -12.81
CA GLY A 216 -32.19 8.60 -12.83
C GLY A 216 -32.61 9.76 -11.93
N PRO A 217 -33.77 10.39 -12.18
CA PRO A 217 -34.20 11.59 -11.44
C PRO A 217 -34.49 11.30 -9.96
N ASP A 218 -35.06 10.13 -9.66
CA ASP A 218 -35.48 9.72 -8.32
C ASP A 218 -34.47 8.83 -7.60
N LEU A 219 -33.28 8.63 -8.18
CA LEU A 219 -32.24 7.81 -7.57
C LEU A 219 -31.44 8.60 -6.53
N PRO A 220 -31.03 7.95 -5.43
CA PRO A 220 -30.05 8.52 -4.52
C PRO A 220 -28.64 8.38 -5.13
N ASP A 221 -27.73 9.30 -4.78
CA ASP A 221 -26.31 9.18 -5.11
C ASP A 221 -25.67 8.17 -4.14
N LEU A 222 -25.70 6.89 -4.48
CA LEU A 222 -25.25 5.80 -3.61
C LEU A 222 -24.47 4.74 -4.37
N PHE A 223 -23.56 4.09 -3.65
CA PHE A 223 -22.73 3.01 -4.16
C PHE A 223 -22.86 1.78 -3.26
N PHE A 224 -23.21 0.63 -3.85
CA PHE A 224 -23.35 -0.64 -3.15
C PHE A 224 -22.52 -1.73 -3.84
N ARG A 225 -21.88 -2.58 -3.04
CA ARG A 225 -21.29 -3.83 -3.50
C ARG A 225 -22.09 -5.00 -2.94
N ASP A 226 -22.85 -5.69 -3.79
CA ASP A 226 -23.50 -6.97 -3.47
C ASP A 226 -22.48 -8.09 -3.56
N LEU A 227 -22.37 -8.86 -2.48
CA LEU A 227 -21.52 -10.04 -2.43
C LEU A 227 -22.34 -11.31 -2.68
N PRO A 228 -21.73 -12.35 -3.29
CA PRO A 228 -22.31 -13.68 -3.27
C PRO A 228 -22.75 -14.08 -1.85
N GLY A 229 -23.93 -14.69 -1.74
CA GLY A 229 -24.43 -15.08 -0.43
C GLY A 229 -23.58 -16.17 0.19
N ILE A 230 -23.28 -16.05 1.49
CA ILE A 230 -22.55 -17.09 2.21
C ILE A 230 -23.36 -18.40 2.13
N ILE A 231 -22.70 -19.45 1.64
CA ILE A 231 -23.26 -20.78 1.49
C ILE A 231 -22.71 -21.70 2.59
N ALA A 232 -23.56 -22.49 3.21
CA ALA A 232 -23.13 -23.47 4.23
C ALA A 232 -22.88 -24.86 3.63
N ASN A 233 -23.58 -25.17 2.53
CA ASN A 233 -23.52 -26.45 1.83
C ASN A 233 -23.51 -26.21 0.32
N VAL A 234 -23.02 -27.19 -0.44
CA VAL A 234 -23.09 -27.23 -1.90
C VAL A 234 -24.12 -28.28 -2.33
N SER A 235 -24.79 -28.06 -3.47
CA SER A 235 -25.71 -29.05 -4.08
C SER A 235 -24.97 -30.31 -4.53
N ASP A 236 -25.70 -31.40 -4.81
CA ASP A 236 -25.11 -32.63 -5.34
C ASP A 236 -24.24 -32.36 -6.59
N GLY A 237 -22.94 -32.66 -6.48
CA GLY A 237 -21.93 -32.39 -7.52
C GLY A 237 -21.22 -31.03 -7.43
N GLY A 238 -21.52 -30.19 -6.43
CA GLY A 238 -20.81 -28.94 -6.16
C GLY A 238 -19.47 -29.15 -5.43
N ASN A 239 -18.59 -28.15 -5.50
CA ASN A 239 -17.24 -28.25 -4.94
C ASN A 239 -17.17 -27.57 -3.56
N GLU A 240 -16.79 -28.29 -2.50
CA GLU A 240 -16.63 -27.71 -1.15
C GLU A 240 -15.65 -26.53 -1.12
N ARG A 241 -14.71 -26.45 -2.08
CA ARG A 241 -13.80 -25.31 -2.25
C ARG A 241 -14.56 -24.00 -2.54
N ASP A 242 -15.76 -24.08 -3.12
CA ASP A 242 -16.58 -22.92 -3.43
C ASP A 242 -17.08 -22.22 -2.15
N ILE A 243 -17.34 -22.96 -1.07
CA ILE A 243 -17.72 -22.40 0.24
C ILE A 243 -16.61 -21.49 0.73
N ARG A 244 -15.38 -22.02 0.78
CA ARG A 244 -14.20 -21.25 1.21
C ARG A 244 -13.93 -20.06 0.29
N LEU A 245 -14.11 -20.22 -1.02
CA LEU A 245 -13.90 -19.12 -1.97
C LEU A 245 -14.87 -17.96 -1.70
N VAL A 246 -16.16 -18.25 -1.47
CA VAL A 246 -17.16 -17.23 -1.15
C VAL A 246 -16.84 -16.54 0.18
N GLU A 247 -16.42 -17.29 1.20
CA GLU A 247 -15.98 -16.72 2.48
C GLU A 247 -14.76 -15.80 2.32
N VAL A 248 -13.72 -16.24 1.59
CA VAL A 248 -12.51 -15.44 1.33
C VAL A 248 -12.85 -14.16 0.56
N ILE A 249 -13.72 -14.26 -0.45
CA ILE A 249 -14.18 -13.10 -1.22
C ILE A 249 -14.92 -12.11 -0.30
N ALA A 250 -15.76 -12.62 0.60
CA ALA A 250 -16.51 -11.79 1.53
C ALA A 250 -15.60 -11.13 2.57
N GLU A 251 -14.68 -11.88 3.18
CA GLU A 251 -13.68 -11.38 4.13
C GLU A 251 -12.81 -10.29 3.50
N TRP A 252 -12.27 -10.56 2.30
CA TRP A 252 -11.45 -9.58 1.57
C TRP A 252 -12.23 -8.30 1.28
N ALA A 253 -13.51 -8.41 0.93
CA ALA A 253 -14.35 -7.26 0.66
C ALA A 253 -14.65 -6.44 1.91
N ILE A 254 -14.96 -7.07 3.06
CA ILE A 254 -15.36 -6.34 4.28
C ILE A 254 -14.17 -5.81 5.09
N LYS A 255 -12.96 -6.37 4.92
CA LYS A 255 -11.76 -6.03 5.72
C LYS A 255 -11.30 -4.56 5.64
N PRO A 256 -11.34 -3.85 4.50
CA PRO A 256 -10.88 -2.46 4.41
C PRO A 256 -11.61 -1.54 5.40
N SER A 257 -10.87 -0.58 5.97
CA SER A 257 -11.32 0.24 7.10
C SER A 257 -12.39 1.27 6.71
N ASN A 258 -12.36 1.74 5.46
CA ASN A 258 -13.29 2.73 4.93
C ASN A 258 -14.53 2.04 4.33
N THR A 259 -15.04 1.00 4.96
CA THR A 259 -16.18 0.23 4.45
C THR A 259 -17.32 0.19 5.47
N ILE A 260 -18.53 0.56 5.06
CA ILE A 260 -19.75 0.36 5.84
C ILE A 260 -20.31 -1.02 5.51
N THR A 261 -20.45 -1.88 6.50
CA THR A 261 -20.95 -3.25 6.31
C THR A 261 -22.45 -3.30 6.56
N LEU A 262 -23.22 -3.75 5.58
CA LEU A 262 -24.66 -3.97 5.70
C LEU A 262 -24.91 -5.47 5.92
N LEU A 263 -25.16 -5.86 7.17
CA LEU A 263 -25.45 -7.25 7.53
C LEU A 263 -26.94 -7.53 7.33
N VAL A 264 -27.27 -8.25 6.27
CA VAL A 264 -28.63 -8.62 5.90
C VAL A 264 -28.97 -10.00 6.46
N LEU A 265 -30.03 -10.06 7.26
CA LEU A 265 -30.57 -11.28 7.85
C LEU A 265 -32.03 -11.47 7.47
N SER A 266 -32.43 -12.73 7.30
CA SER A 266 -33.80 -13.14 7.08
C SER A 266 -34.48 -13.42 8.41
N CYS A 267 -35.68 -12.88 8.63
CA CYS A 267 -36.48 -13.19 9.82
C CYS A 267 -37.19 -14.56 9.74
N GLU A 268 -37.18 -15.21 8.58
CA GLU A 268 -37.73 -16.56 8.33
C GLU A 268 -36.88 -17.67 8.98
N THR A 269 -35.60 -17.40 9.26
CA THR A 269 -34.63 -18.38 9.78
C THR A 269 -33.96 -17.83 11.03
N ASP A 270 -33.63 -18.69 11.99
CA ASP A 270 -32.91 -18.28 13.20
C ASP A 270 -31.59 -17.58 12.89
N PHE A 271 -31.21 -16.65 13.77
CA PHE A 271 -30.00 -15.85 13.67
C PHE A 271 -28.73 -16.72 13.69
N GLU A 272 -28.73 -17.74 14.54
CA GLU A 272 -27.62 -18.66 14.79
C GLU A 272 -27.25 -19.48 13.54
N ASN A 273 -28.21 -19.69 12.65
CA ASN A 273 -28.02 -20.46 11.41
C ASN A 273 -27.59 -19.58 10.22
N GLN A 274 -27.42 -18.27 10.43
CA GLN A 274 -27.05 -17.33 9.37
C GLN A 274 -25.56 -16.98 9.42
N GLY A 275 -24.75 -17.75 8.68
CA GLY A 275 -23.28 -17.68 8.70
C GLY A 275 -22.65 -16.29 8.47
N ALA A 276 -23.35 -15.37 7.78
CA ALA A 276 -22.88 -14.00 7.60
C ALA A 276 -22.72 -13.23 8.93
N GLY A 277 -23.55 -13.53 9.94
CA GLY A 277 -23.42 -12.91 11.26
C GLY A 277 -22.08 -13.22 11.91
N ARG A 278 -21.57 -14.44 11.75
CA ARG A 278 -20.26 -14.86 12.30
C ARG A 278 -19.10 -14.06 11.71
N LEU A 279 -19.08 -13.85 10.39
CA LEU A 279 -18.01 -13.10 9.72
C LEU A 279 -17.93 -11.64 10.18
N VAL A 280 -19.08 -11.02 10.43
CA VAL A 280 -19.17 -9.60 10.77
C VAL A 280 -19.01 -9.35 12.27
N LEU A 281 -19.63 -10.18 13.11
CA LEU A 281 -19.72 -9.93 14.54
C LEU A 281 -18.50 -10.41 15.34
N ASN A 282 -17.68 -11.28 14.77
CA ASN A 282 -16.45 -11.76 15.41
C ASN A 282 -15.32 -10.71 15.40
N ASP A 283 -15.36 -9.75 14.47
CA ASP A 283 -14.38 -8.66 14.39
C ASP A 283 -15.00 -7.37 14.96
N PRO A 284 -14.48 -6.83 16.08
CA PRO A 284 -15.02 -5.61 16.69
C PRO A 284 -14.92 -4.39 15.76
N ASN A 285 -13.88 -4.31 14.91
CA ASN A 285 -13.70 -3.19 13.99
C ASN A 285 -14.74 -3.22 12.86
N ILE A 286 -15.12 -4.41 12.39
CA ILE A 286 -16.19 -4.56 11.40
C ILE A 286 -17.53 -4.27 12.07
N LYS A 287 -17.77 -4.81 13.27
CA LYS A 287 -19.00 -4.59 14.04
C LYS A 287 -19.29 -3.12 14.29
N GLU A 288 -18.27 -2.29 14.56
CA GLU A 288 -18.43 -0.85 14.82
C GLU A 288 -19.01 -0.09 13.60
N ARG A 289 -18.61 -0.48 12.40
CA ARG A 289 -19.07 0.10 11.11
C ARG A 289 -20.17 -0.71 10.44
N THR A 290 -20.86 -1.56 11.20
CA THR A 290 -21.94 -2.42 10.69
C THR A 290 -23.32 -1.80 10.94
N VAL A 291 -24.18 -1.87 9.93
CA VAL A 291 -25.63 -1.61 10.00
C VAL A 291 -26.35 -2.95 9.81
N GLY A 292 -27.26 -3.30 10.72
CA GLY A 292 -28.04 -4.52 10.60
C GLY A 292 -29.33 -4.30 9.81
N VAL A 293 -29.70 -5.24 8.95
CA VAL A 293 -30.94 -5.20 8.17
C VAL A 293 -31.70 -6.51 8.29
N LEU A 294 -32.95 -6.42 8.70
CA LEU A 294 -33.89 -7.52 8.82
C LEU A 294 -34.84 -7.52 7.63
N THR A 295 -34.92 -8.64 6.92
CA THR A 295 -35.76 -8.85 5.74
C THR A 295 -36.77 -9.98 5.98
N LYS A 296 -37.72 -10.14 5.05
CA LYS A 296 -38.78 -11.16 5.13
C LYS A 296 -39.55 -11.12 6.46
N VAL A 297 -39.76 -9.90 6.98
CA VAL A 297 -40.50 -9.64 8.23
C VAL A 297 -41.96 -10.08 8.17
N ASP A 298 -42.47 -10.33 6.98
CA ASP A 298 -43.80 -10.87 6.66
C ASP A 298 -43.89 -12.40 6.77
N ARG A 299 -42.75 -13.10 6.88
CA ARG A 299 -42.66 -14.57 6.94
C ARG A 299 -42.25 -15.11 8.31
N ILE A 300 -42.36 -14.28 9.34
CA ILE A 300 -42.04 -14.69 10.71
C ILE A 300 -43.10 -15.66 11.19
N GLU A 301 -42.68 -16.72 11.88
CA GLU A 301 -43.61 -17.64 12.55
C GLU A 301 -44.43 -16.88 13.60
N SER A 302 -45.74 -17.15 13.65
CA SER A 302 -46.66 -16.43 14.52
C SER A 302 -46.27 -16.57 15.99
N GLY A 303 -46.00 -15.45 16.65
CA GLY A 303 -45.54 -15.38 18.03
C GLY A 303 -44.03 -15.18 18.20
N ALA A 304 -43.24 -15.28 17.13
CA ALA A 304 -41.79 -15.05 17.15
C ALA A 304 -41.39 -13.62 16.76
N GLU A 305 -42.35 -12.74 16.42
CA GLU A 305 -42.09 -11.38 15.96
C GLU A 305 -41.42 -10.50 17.02
N GLU A 306 -41.71 -10.76 18.30
CA GLU A 306 -41.16 -9.99 19.42
C GLU A 306 -39.65 -10.18 19.57
N LYS A 307 -39.12 -11.37 19.24
CA LYS A 307 -37.66 -11.63 19.18
C LYS A 307 -37.00 -10.67 18.19
N TRP A 308 -37.53 -10.58 16.97
CA TRP A 308 -36.98 -9.67 15.95
C TRP A 308 -37.22 -8.19 16.27
N ALA A 309 -38.31 -7.85 16.97
CA ALA A 309 -38.53 -6.50 17.47
C ALA A 309 -37.45 -6.07 18.49
N ASN A 310 -36.94 -7.01 19.30
CA ASN A 310 -35.86 -6.76 20.27
C ASN A 310 -34.53 -6.39 19.61
N PHE A 311 -34.23 -6.94 18.42
CA PHE A 311 -33.07 -6.49 17.62
C PHE A 311 -33.19 -5.00 17.27
N VAL A 312 -34.36 -4.54 16.82
CA VAL A 312 -34.59 -3.13 16.44
C VAL A 312 -34.52 -2.19 17.65
N ARG A 313 -35.03 -2.64 18.80
CA ARG A 313 -34.93 -1.93 20.09
C ARG A 313 -33.50 -1.89 20.63
N GLY A 314 -32.63 -2.79 20.15
CA GLY A 314 -31.24 -2.92 20.61
C GLY A 314 -31.09 -3.70 21.90
N THR A 315 -32.11 -4.46 22.32
CA THR A 315 -32.05 -5.35 23.47
C THR A 315 -31.43 -6.70 23.12
N GLU A 316 -31.48 -7.09 21.84
CA GLU A 316 -30.86 -8.31 21.33
C GLU A 316 -29.81 -7.97 20.25
N ASN A 317 -28.63 -8.60 20.32
CA ASN A 317 -27.48 -8.37 19.43
C ASN A 317 -27.26 -6.89 19.03
N PRO A 318 -27.00 -5.99 19.99
CA PRO A 318 -26.89 -4.56 19.70
C PRO A 318 -25.74 -4.26 18.73
N LEU A 319 -26.08 -3.47 17.70
CA LEU A 319 -25.13 -2.89 16.76
C LEU A 319 -25.03 -1.37 17.00
N PRO A 320 -23.85 -0.75 16.92
CA PRO A 320 -23.69 0.69 17.12
C PRO A 320 -24.55 1.55 16.18
N ASN A 321 -24.68 1.14 14.91
CA ASN A 321 -25.52 1.83 13.93
C ASN A 321 -26.98 1.32 13.90
N GLY A 322 -27.32 0.38 14.78
CA GLY A 322 -28.66 -0.18 14.94
C GLY A 322 -29.09 -1.18 13.87
N TRP A 323 -30.31 -1.70 14.07
CA TRP A 323 -31.00 -2.61 13.16
C TRP A 323 -32.16 -1.91 12.46
N TYR A 324 -32.27 -2.13 11.16
CA TYR A 324 -33.35 -1.65 10.30
C TYR A 324 -34.22 -2.82 9.84
N CYS A 325 -35.51 -2.60 9.67
CA CYS A 325 -36.41 -3.59 9.07
C CYS A 325 -36.92 -3.10 7.73
N VAL A 326 -36.93 -3.98 6.75
CA VAL A 326 -37.43 -3.71 5.40
C VAL A 326 -38.42 -4.78 4.98
N LYS A 327 -39.40 -4.41 4.17
CA LYS A 327 -40.32 -5.34 3.53
C LYS A 327 -40.19 -5.19 2.03
N GLN A 328 -39.73 -6.26 1.38
CA GLN A 328 -39.63 -6.32 -0.07
C GLN A 328 -40.85 -7.01 -0.70
N PRO A 329 -41.16 -6.73 -1.98
CA PRO A 329 -42.16 -7.48 -2.73
C PRO A 329 -41.84 -8.97 -2.77
N ASP A 330 -42.87 -9.80 -2.63
CA ASP A 330 -42.74 -11.23 -2.83
C ASP A 330 -42.62 -11.60 -4.33
N LEU A 331 -42.34 -12.88 -4.61
CA LEU A 331 -42.15 -13.36 -5.98
C LEU A 331 -43.41 -13.21 -6.84
N GLN A 332 -44.61 -13.30 -6.25
CA GLN A 332 -45.87 -13.21 -6.96
C GLN A 332 -46.18 -11.76 -7.34
N GLN A 333 -45.98 -10.83 -6.42
CA GLN A 333 -46.10 -9.38 -6.64
C GLN A 333 -45.15 -8.89 -7.73
N LEU A 334 -43.93 -9.43 -7.76
CA LEU A 334 -42.96 -9.11 -8.82
C LEU A 334 -43.36 -9.68 -10.18
N ARG A 335 -43.90 -10.90 -10.21
CA ARG A 335 -44.45 -11.51 -11.44
C ARG A 335 -45.67 -10.77 -11.96
N SER A 336 -46.50 -10.21 -11.08
CA SER A 336 -47.61 -9.34 -11.47
C SER A 336 -47.17 -7.93 -11.89
N GLY A 337 -45.87 -7.62 -11.83
CA GLY A 337 -45.34 -6.34 -12.29
C GLY A 337 -45.64 -5.17 -11.35
N ILE A 338 -45.66 -5.39 -10.03
CA ILE A 338 -45.82 -4.32 -9.04
C ILE A 338 -44.79 -3.21 -9.28
N SER A 339 -45.24 -1.95 -9.25
CA SER A 339 -44.34 -0.81 -9.33
C SER A 339 -43.58 -0.62 -8.02
N TRP A 340 -42.40 0.01 -8.10
CA TRP A 340 -41.60 0.31 -6.91
C TRP A 340 -42.31 1.28 -5.95
N GLU A 341 -43.16 2.18 -6.46
CA GLU A 341 -43.96 3.08 -5.65
C GLU A 341 -45.05 2.34 -4.87
N GLU A 342 -45.76 1.41 -5.53
CA GLU A 342 -46.75 0.54 -4.89
C GLU A 342 -46.08 -0.36 -3.82
N ALA A 343 -44.90 -0.90 -4.12
CA ALA A 343 -44.11 -1.66 -3.16
C ALA A 343 -43.77 -0.83 -1.90
N ARG A 344 -43.30 0.41 -2.08
CA ARG A 344 -43.02 1.35 -0.97
C ARG A 344 -44.28 1.75 -0.21
N ALA A 345 -45.43 1.87 -0.88
CA ALA A 345 -46.71 2.11 -0.21
C ALA A 345 -47.13 0.89 0.64
N ALA A 346 -47.03 -0.32 0.09
CA ALA A 346 -47.34 -1.56 0.79
C ALA A 346 -46.42 -1.81 2.00
N GLU A 347 -45.13 -1.47 1.88
CA GLU A 347 -44.16 -1.49 2.99
C GLU A 347 -44.59 -0.55 4.13
N ARG A 348 -44.93 0.70 3.80
CA ARG A 348 -45.42 1.67 4.79
C ARG A 348 -46.70 1.22 5.47
N THR A 349 -47.66 0.69 4.71
CA THR A 349 -48.91 0.16 5.27
C THR A 349 -48.63 -0.97 6.25
N PHE A 350 -47.76 -1.92 5.88
CA PHE A 350 -47.38 -3.05 6.74
C PHE A 350 -46.79 -2.59 8.08
N PHE A 351 -45.78 -1.72 8.06
CA PHE A 351 -45.16 -1.23 9.29
C PHE A 351 -46.07 -0.32 10.13
N ASN A 352 -47.12 0.24 9.52
CA ASN A 352 -48.13 1.02 10.24
C ASN A 352 -49.23 0.16 10.86
N SER A 353 -49.61 -0.95 10.24
CA SER A 353 -50.76 -1.75 10.67
C SER A 353 -50.39 -2.99 11.48
N VAL A 354 -49.21 -3.59 11.26
CA VAL A 354 -48.86 -4.90 11.83
C VAL A 354 -48.09 -4.75 13.14
N SER A 355 -48.57 -5.40 14.20
CA SER A 355 -47.87 -5.56 15.48
C SER A 355 -46.79 -6.63 15.36
N PRO A 356 -45.62 -6.51 16.01
CA PRO A 356 -45.18 -5.47 16.95
C PRO A 356 -44.58 -4.23 16.28
N TRP A 357 -44.41 -4.23 14.95
CA TRP A 357 -43.73 -3.16 14.21
C TRP A 357 -44.39 -1.78 14.37
N SER A 358 -45.72 -1.76 14.37
CA SER A 358 -46.50 -0.53 14.56
C SER A 358 -46.30 0.09 15.95
N GLN A 359 -45.90 -0.72 16.95
CA GLN A 359 -45.78 -0.34 18.36
C GLN A 359 -44.34 -0.02 18.78
N LEU A 360 -43.39 0.08 17.84
CA LEU A 360 -41.97 0.33 18.13
C LEU A 360 -41.62 1.76 18.60
N GLY A 361 -42.61 2.63 18.81
CA GLY A 361 -42.40 3.97 19.40
C GLY A 361 -41.35 4.81 18.65
N SER A 362 -40.32 5.24 19.37
CA SER A 362 -39.20 6.05 18.85
C SER A 362 -38.36 5.33 17.78
N HIS A 363 -38.35 3.99 17.77
CA HIS A 363 -37.56 3.17 16.85
C HIS A 363 -38.22 3.03 15.46
N ARG A 364 -39.43 3.57 15.26
CA ARG A 364 -40.11 3.57 13.96
C ARG A 364 -39.32 4.25 12.84
N LYS A 365 -38.38 5.13 13.17
CA LYS A 365 -37.44 5.75 12.21
C LYS A 365 -36.51 4.73 11.53
N ARG A 366 -36.42 3.50 12.05
CA ARG A 366 -35.60 2.40 11.50
C ARG A 366 -36.40 1.42 10.65
N LEU A 367 -37.66 1.72 10.36
CA LEU A 367 -38.53 0.88 9.55
C LEU A 367 -38.64 1.45 8.13
N GLY A 368 -38.48 0.58 7.14
CA GLY A 368 -38.67 0.89 5.73
C GLY A 368 -37.37 1.11 4.95
N SER A 369 -37.42 0.71 3.68
CA SER A 369 -36.33 0.86 2.70
C SER A 369 -35.84 2.29 2.54
N SER A 370 -36.76 3.26 2.53
CA SER A 370 -36.41 4.69 2.38
C SER A 370 -35.66 5.25 3.59
N ALA A 371 -36.01 4.82 4.80
CA ALA A 371 -35.32 5.24 6.01
C ALA A 371 -33.88 4.70 6.04
N LEU A 372 -33.71 3.42 5.66
CA LEU A 372 -32.40 2.80 5.51
C LEU A 372 -31.54 3.52 4.46
N ALA A 373 -32.09 3.83 3.28
CA ALA A 373 -31.37 4.54 2.22
C ALA A 373 -30.85 5.91 2.67
N ASN A 374 -31.69 6.68 3.39
CA ASN A 374 -31.30 7.98 3.92
C ASN A 374 -30.19 7.86 4.97
N GLN A 375 -30.31 6.93 5.92
CA GLN A 375 -29.27 6.70 6.93
C GLN A 375 -27.94 6.32 6.29
N LEU A 376 -27.97 5.40 5.32
CA LEU A 376 -26.76 4.95 4.63
C LEU A 376 -26.10 6.09 3.82
N SER A 377 -26.91 6.96 3.21
CA SER A 377 -26.42 8.16 2.53
C SER A 377 -25.69 9.10 3.50
N ASP A 378 -26.27 9.32 4.69
CA ASP A 378 -25.68 10.20 5.70
C ASP A 378 -24.40 9.61 6.29
N MET A 379 -24.39 8.31 6.59
CA MET A 379 -23.19 7.61 7.07
C MET A 379 -22.07 7.62 6.03
N LEU A 380 -22.38 7.32 4.76
CA LEU A 380 -21.39 7.32 3.70
C LEU A 380 -20.83 8.73 3.47
N SER A 381 -21.68 9.75 3.46
CA SER A 381 -21.25 11.15 3.35
C SER A 381 -20.33 11.56 4.49
N GLY A 382 -20.68 11.21 5.74
CA GLY A 382 -19.84 11.50 6.90
C GLY A 382 -18.48 10.79 6.83
N LEU A 383 -18.47 9.53 6.36
CA LEU A 383 -17.24 8.76 6.16
C LEU A 383 -16.37 9.40 5.07
N VAL A 384 -16.95 9.78 3.93
CA VAL A 384 -16.24 10.49 2.86
C VAL A 384 -15.66 11.79 3.38
N GLN A 385 -16.43 12.62 4.07
CA GLN A 385 -15.95 13.90 4.60
C GLN A 385 -14.75 13.72 5.54
N LYS A 386 -14.78 12.69 6.41
CA LYS A 386 -13.69 12.39 7.34
C LYS A 386 -12.44 11.85 6.64
N LYS A 387 -12.60 11.08 5.56
CA LYS A 387 -11.52 10.32 4.91
C LYS A 387 -10.94 10.99 3.68
N LEU A 388 -11.66 11.88 3.01
CA LEU A 388 -11.21 12.55 1.80
C LEU A 388 -9.86 13.28 1.96
N PRO A 389 -9.56 13.98 3.07
CA PRO A 389 -8.24 14.57 3.27
C PRO A 389 -7.12 13.52 3.35
N GLN A 390 -7.37 12.38 4.00
CA GLN A 390 -6.41 11.27 4.09
C GLN A 390 -6.20 10.61 2.73
N ILE A 391 -7.27 10.43 1.95
CA ILE A 391 -7.21 9.90 0.58
C ILE A 391 -6.33 10.82 -0.29
N ARG A 392 -6.50 12.14 -0.19
CA ARG A 392 -5.67 13.10 -0.92
C ARG A 392 -4.18 12.97 -0.57
N VAL A 393 -3.83 12.94 0.72
CA VAL A 393 -2.43 12.76 1.15
C VAL A 393 -1.86 11.43 0.64
N ASN A 394 -2.64 10.36 0.65
CA ASN A 394 -2.21 9.06 0.13
C ASN A 394 -2.00 9.09 -1.39
N ILE A 395 -2.88 9.76 -2.14
CA ILE A 395 -2.72 9.98 -3.59
C ILE A 395 -1.43 10.76 -3.85
N ASP A 396 -1.23 11.89 -3.17
CA ASP A 396 -0.05 12.74 -3.37
C ASP A 396 1.25 11.97 -3.05
N LYS A 397 1.23 11.13 -2.01
CA LYS A 397 2.36 10.27 -1.65
C LYS A 397 2.65 9.18 -2.69
N GLN A 398 1.60 8.48 -3.17
CA GLN A 398 1.76 7.45 -4.20
C GLN A 398 2.24 8.07 -5.52
N LEU A 399 1.70 9.24 -5.89
CA LEU A 399 2.12 9.98 -7.06
C LEU A 399 3.60 10.36 -6.98
N ALA A 400 4.05 10.91 -5.85
CA ALA A 400 5.46 11.26 -5.65
C ALA A 400 6.40 10.04 -5.72
N SER A 401 5.97 8.88 -5.22
CA SER A 401 6.73 7.62 -5.34
C SER A 401 6.84 7.20 -6.80
N ILE A 402 5.72 7.19 -7.53
CA ILE A 402 5.68 6.81 -8.94
C ILE A 402 6.49 7.79 -9.79
N GLU A 403 6.44 9.09 -9.51
CA GLU A 403 7.24 10.10 -10.19
C GLU A 403 8.74 9.91 -9.95
N ALA A 404 9.14 9.53 -8.72
CA ALA A 404 10.54 9.21 -8.41
C ALA A 404 11.01 7.94 -9.13
N GLU A 405 10.19 6.88 -9.14
CA GLU A 405 10.45 5.66 -9.90
C GLU A 405 10.53 5.93 -11.40
N LEU A 406 9.62 6.76 -11.94
CA LEU A 406 9.63 7.16 -13.34
C LEU A 406 10.85 8.00 -13.70
N ALA A 407 11.38 8.79 -12.76
CA ALA A 407 12.60 9.58 -12.96
C ALA A 407 13.87 8.71 -12.97
N ASP A 408 13.87 7.58 -12.27
CA ASP A 408 14.95 6.58 -12.32
C ASP A 408 14.94 5.78 -13.63
N LEU A 409 13.77 5.64 -14.24
CA LEU A 409 13.64 4.99 -15.54
C LEU A 409 14.23 5.84 -16.67
N PRO A 410 14.90 5.22 -17.66
CA PRO A 410 15.43 5.93 -18.81
C PRO A 410 14.31 6.60 -19.60
N LYS A 411 14.58 7.81 -20.10
CA LYS A 411 13.59 8.58 -20.85
C LYS A 411 13.15 7.81 -22.11
N PRO A 412 11.85 7.79 -22.44
CA PRO A 412 11.31 6.93 -23.50
C PRO A 412 11.68 7.36 -24.94
N SER A 413 12.40 8.47 -25.15
CA SER A 413 12.71 8.96 -26.49
C SER A 413 13.86 8.19 -27.15
N LEU A 414 13.53 7.12 -27.86
CA LEU A 414 14.41 6.43 -28.82
C LEU A 414 14.23 6.99 -30.24
N ASP A 415 14.07 8.31 -30.40
CA ASP A 415 14.00 8.93 -31.73
C ASP A 415 15.36 8.83 -32.46
N ASP A 416 16.46 8.82 -31.71
CA ASP A 416 17.81 8.50 -32.22
C ASP A 416 18.59 7.60 -31.24
N PRO A 417 18.52 6.27 -31.40
CA PRO A 417 19.26 5.34 -30.54
C PRO A 417 20.78 5.49 -30.63
N LYS A 418 21.32 6.06 -31.74
CA LYS A 418 22.77 6.26 -31.87
C LYS A 418 23.25 7.41 -31.00
N ALA A 419 22.50 8.51 -30.96
CA ALA A 419 22.82 9.65 -30.10
C ALA A 419 22.82 9.25 -28.62
N GLU A 420 21.86 8.41 -28.21
CA GLU A 420 21.77 7.92 -26.84
C GLU A 420 22.98 7.06 -26.44
N VAL A 421 23.38 6.11 -27.30
CA VAL A 421 24.59 5.30 -27.07
C VAL A 421 25.83 6.18 -26.97
N VAL A 422 25.95 7.21 -27.82
CA VAL A 422 27.07 8.16 -27.75
C VAL A 422 27.03 8.95 -26.43
N SER A 423 25.86 9.34 -25.94
CA SER A 423 25.72 10.02 -24.64
C SER A 423 26.13 9.12 -23.49
N LEU A 424 25.66 7.86 -23.46
CA LEU A 424 26.05 6.87 -22.45
C LEU A 424 27.55 6.60 -22.45
N LEU A 425 28.17 6.51 -23.63
CA LEU A 425 29.63 6.34 -23.76
C LEU A 425 30.39 7.57 -23.24
N ARG A 426 29.90 8.79 -23.52
CA ARG A 426 30.50 10.02 -22.98
C ARG A 426 30.37 10.13 -21.47
N ASP A 427 29.23 9.72 -20.90
CA ASP A 427 29.03 9.70 -19.46
C ASP A 427 29.89 8.65 -18.76
N PHE A 428 30.05 7.48 -19.37
CA PHE A 428 30.98 6.45 -18.90
C PHE A 428 32.42 6.95 -18.94
N ASP A 429 32.86 7.52 -20.07
CA ASP A 429 34.19 8.10 -20.25
C ASP A 429 34.47 9.19 -19.20
N ARG A 430 33.53 10.13 -19.01
CA ARG A 430 33.62 11.17 -17.97
C ARG A 430 33.78 10.58 -16.58
N LYS A 431 32.95 9.60 -16.20
CA LYS A 431 33.00 8.95 -14.88
C LYS A 431 34.32 8.19 -14.69
N LEU A 432 34.79 7.50 -15.71
CA LEU A 432 36.07 6.78 -15.70
C LEU A 432 37.25 7.74 -15.56
N SER A 433 37.27 8.84 -16.31
CA SER A 433 38.31 9.88 -16.20
C SER A 433 38.35 10.51 -14.81
N ILE A 434 37.20 10.78 -14.18
CA ILE A 434 37.15 11.27 -12.79
C ILE A 434 37.80 10.25 -11.83
N HIS A 435 37.56 8.95 -12.06
CA HIS A 435 38.09 7.89 -11.21
C HIS A 435 39.60 7.67 -11.37
N VAL A 436 40.12 7.78 -12.61
CA VAL A 436 41.53 7.55 -12.95
C VAL A 436 42.39 8.80 -12.72
N ASP A 437 41.94 9.98 -13.16
CA ASP A 437 42.75 11.20 -13.17
C ASP A 437 42.65 12.02 -11.87
N ALA A 438 41.79 11.59 -10.92
CA ALA A 438 41.52 12.30 -9.65
C ALA A 438 41.20 13.80 -9.82
N VAL A 439 40.55 14.16 -10.94
CA VAL A 439 40.06 15.53 -11.14
C VAL A 439 38.98 15.78 -10.09
N THR A 440 39.25 16.73 -9.19
CA THR A 440 38.29 17.12 -8.16
C THR A 440 37.04 17.66 -8.85
N PRO A 441 35.87 17.03 -8.66
CA PRO A 441 34.62 17.61 -9.13
C PRO A 441 34.44 18.98 -8.47
N SER A 442 33.97 19.96 -9.22
CA SER A 442 33.64 21.29 -8.69
C SER A 442 32.50 21.25 -7.64
N ASP A 443 31.72 20.16 -7.61
CA ASP A 443 30.64 19.92 -6.65
C ASP A 443 31.01 18.82 -5.65
N LEU A 444 31.11 19.20 -4.37
CA LEU A 444 31.48 18.32 -3.24
C LEU A 444 30.42 17.25 -2.89
N SER A 445 29.26 17.24 -3.56
CA SER A 445 28.14 16.33 -3.25
C SER A 445 28.22 14.98 -3.96
N GLU A 446 29.06 14.83 -5.00
CA GLU A 446 29.33 13.54 -5.68
C GLU A 446 30.61 12.88 -5.15
N CYS A 447 31.03 13.21 -3.93
CA CYS A 447 32.21 12.61 -3.31
C CYS A 447 31.85 11.31 -2.58
N ASP A 448 31.40 10.31 -3.32
CA ASP A 448 31.76 8.92 -2.97
C ASP A 448 33.25 8.79 -3.29
N ALA A 449 34.04 9.10 -2.27
CA ALA A 449 35.49 9.13 -2.22
C ALA A 449 36.19 8.33 -3.34
N SER A 450 36.92 9.05 -4.19
CA SER A 450 37.97 8.57 -5.10
C SER A 450 38.80 7.41 -4.49
N MET A 451 38.30 6.20 -4.64
CA MET A 451 38.82 5.03 -3.93
C MET A 451 40.16 4.58 -4.52
N LEU A 452 40.32 4.61 -5.85
CA LEU A 452 41.50 4.03 -6.50
C LEU A 452 42.76 4.86 -6.26
N MET A 453 42.73 6.18 -6.46
CA MET A 453 43.91 7.02 -6.24
C MET A 453 44.25 7.17 -4.75
N HIS A 454 43.25 7.24 -3.87
CA HIS A 454 43.52 7.25 -2.42
C HIS A 454 44.10 5.91 -1.94
N LYS A 455 43.54 4.78 -2.36
CA LYS A 455 44.09 3.45 -2.05
C LYS A 455 45.45 3.23 -2.68
N SER A 456 45.67 3.63 -3.93
CA SER A 456 46.97 3.56 -4.61
C SER A 456 48.04 4.35 -3.85
N ASN A 457 47.72 5.56 -3.36
CA ASN A 457 48.61 6.33 -2.49
C ASN A 457 48.89 5.64 -1.15
N MET A 458 47.90 4.97 -0.56
CA MET A 458 48.11 4.17 0.66
C MET A 458 49.02 2.97 0.42
N ILE A 459 48.79 2.21 -0.65
CA ILE A 459 49.60 1.05 -1.05
C ILE A 459 51.04 1.52 -1.36
N TYR A 460 51.20 2.65 -2.05
CA TYR A 460 52.52 3.27 -2.28
C TYR A 460 53.23 3.65 -0.97
N GLY A 461 52.49 4.20 0.00
CA GLY A 461 53.00 4.48 1.34
C GLY A 461 53.51 3.23 2.05
N GLN A 462 52.75 2.12 1.98
CA GLN A 462 53.15 0.83 2.56
C GLN A 462 54.38 0.25 1.86
N PHE A 463 54.45 0.33 0.54
CA PHE A 463 55.63 -0.08 -0.23
C PHE A 463 56.87 0.74 0.16
N LYS A 464 56.73 2.06 0.29
CA LYS A 464 57.81 2.95 0.74
C LYS A 464 58.30 2.58 2.14
N GLU A 465 57.39 2.30 3.06
CA GLU A 465 57.75 1.82 4.40
C GLU A 465 58.45 0.45 4.36
N ALA A 466 57.97 -0.48 3.53
CA ALA A 466 58.57 -1.80 3.38
C ALA A 466 60.00 -1.72 2.84
N ILE A 467 60.26 -0.84 1.86
CA ILE A 467 61.61 -0.56 1.35
C ILE A 467 62.47 0.07 2.44
N ALA A 468 61.95 1.07 3.18
CA ALA A 468 62.69 1.70 4.28
C ALA A 468 63.10 0.69 5.37
N LYS A 469 62.27 -0.34 5.63
CA LYS A 469 62.58 -1.40 6.60
C LYS A 469 63.76 -2.29 6.21
N THR A 470 64.15 -2.32 4.95
CA THR A 470 65.32 -3.09 4.46
C THR A 470 66.65 -2.43 4.77
N ALA A 471 66.66 -1.15 5.16
CA ALA A 471 67.88 -0.41 5.45
C ALA A 471 68.67 -1.03 6.62
N PRO A 472 70.01 -1.17 6.51
CA PRO A 472 70.85 -1.71 7.56
C PRO A 472 70.91 -0.75 8.75
N GLN A 473 70.81 -1.29 9.96
CA GLN A 473 70.86 -0.50 11.20
C GLN A 473 72.24 -0.60 11.83
N PHE A 474 73.04 0.45 11.73
CA PHE A 474 74.33 0.51 12.40
C PHE A 474 74.20 1.01 13.83
N ARG A 475 74.78 0.28 14.79
CA ARG A 475 74.84 0.67 16.19
C ARG A 475 76.30 0.94 16.56
N PRO A 476 76.71 2.19 16.84
CA PRO A 476 78.11 2.53 17.14
C PRO A 476 78.58 2.06 18.53
N TRP A 477 77.92 1.08 19.13
CA TRP A 477 78.25 0.49 20.42
C TRP A 477 78.27 -1.04 20.35
N SER A 478 78.89 -1.67 21.35
CA SER A 478 78.95 -3.13 21.48
C SER A 478 77.58 -3.71 21.83
N SER A 479 77.28 -4.92 21.32
CA SER A 479 76.10 -5.69 21.70
C SER A 479 76.08 -6.10 23.18
N LYS A 480 77.25 -6.07 23.85
CA LYS A 480 77.44 -6.46 25.25
C LYS A 480 77.23 -5.32 26.25
N LEU A 481 76.92 -4.11 25.76
CA LEU A 481 76.74 -2.93 26.59
C LEU A 481 75.39 -3.00 27.33
N VAL A 482 75.43 -3.20 28.66
CA VAL A 482 74.24 -3.23 29.51
C VAL A 482 73.82 -1.80 29.83
N ILE A 483 72.74 -1.32 29.20
CA ILE A 483 72.24 0.05 29.34
C ILE A 483 70.78 -0.01 29.84
N GLU A 484 70.41 0.90 30.76
CA GLU A 484 69.01 1.12 31.14
C GLU A 484 68.15 1.45 29.90
N GLN A 485 66.95 0.86 29.80
CA GLN A 485 66.08 0.98 28.62
C GLN A 485 65.77 2.44 28.22
N SER A 486 65.72 3.37 29.18
CA SER A 486 65.50 4.80 28.94
C SER A 486 66.68 5.46 28.21
N LYS A 487 67.92 5.13 28.59
CA LYS A 487 69.14 5.61 27.93
C LYS A 487 69.36 4.94 26.56
N LEU A 488 69.01 3.67 26.43
CA LEU A 488 69.04 2.96 25.15
C LEU A 488 68.10 3.61 24.12
N LYS A 489 66.87 3.96 24.52
CA LYS A 489 65.93 4.70 23.65
C LYS A 489 66.48 6.06 23.21
N ALA A 490 67.16 6.79 24.11
CA ALA A 490 67.78 8.07 23.78
C ALA A 490 68.94 7.92 22.78
N LEU A 491 69.80 6.91 22.95
CA LEU A 491 70.91 6.61 22.03
C LEU A 491 70.42 6.17 20.64
N ILE A 492 69.35 5.36 20.61
CA ILE A 492 68.70 4.96 19.35
C ILE A 492 68.12 6.18 18.63
N ALA A 493 67.42 7.06 19.34
CA ALA A 493 66.85 8.29 18.77
C ALA A 493 67.95 9.23 18.23
N GLN A 494 69.07 9.34 18.93
CA GLN A 494 70.22 10.12 18.49
C GLN A 494 70.87 9.53 17.23
N ALA A 495 71.08 8.22 17.18
CA ALA A 495 71.62 7.54 15.99
C ALA A 495 70.70 7.71 14.77
N THR A 496 69.39 7.55 14.93
CA THR A 496 68.41 7.71 13.84
C THR A 496 68.33 9.16 13.35
N SER A 497 68.61 10.16 14.20
CA SER A 497 68.62 11.58 13.79
C SER A 497 69.80 11.95 12.88
N LEU A 498 70.89 11.18 12.91
CA LEU A 498 72.09 11.41 12.10
C LEU A 498 71.97 10.82 10.68
N ASP A 499 71.06 9.87 10.45
CA ASP A 499 70.86 9.17 9.16
C ASP A 499 70.04 9.98 8.12
N GLY A 500 69.72 11.25 8.38
CA GLY A 500 69.21 12.20 7.38
C GLY A 500 67.86 11.87 6.71
N GLY A 501 67.15 10.84 7.16
CA GLY A 501 65.90 10.36 6.58
C GLY A 501 64.68 10.57 7.49
N SER A 502 63.50 10.73 6.86
CA SER A 502 62.17 10.90 7.45
C SER A 502 61.93 10.12 8.75
N LYS A 503 61.05 10.67 9.63
CA LYS A 503 60.60 10.10 10.93
C LYS A 503 59.88 8.74 10.82
N THR A 504 60.47 7.75 10.17
CA THR A 504 59.98 6.37 10.19
C THR A 504 60.35 5.74 11.52
N LYS A 505 59.32 5.29 12.24
CA LYS A 505 59.46 4.58 13.52
C LYS A 505 60.52 3.49 13.38
N THR A 506 61.42 3.44 14.37
CA THR A 506 62.50 2.48 14.51
C THR A 506 62.07 1.07 14.10
N THR A 507 62.76 0.54 13.11
CA THR A 507 62.62 -0.78 12.53
C THR A 507 62.97 -1.87 13.55
N GLU A 508 61.97 -2.58 14.07
CA GLU A 508 62.20 -3.67 15.06
C GLU A 508 62.63 -5.00 14.42
N ASN A 509 62.57 -5.15 13.09
CA ASN A 509 62.68 -6.45 12.41
C ASN A 509 63.99 -6.73 11.66
N THR A 510 64.93 -5.79 11.58
CA THR A 510 66.26 -6.02 10.97
C THR A 510 67.30 -6.15 12.08
N GLU A 511 68.08 -7.24 12.08
CA GLU A 511 69.15 -7.42 13.07
C GLU A 511 70.15 -6.26 12.96
N PRO A 512 70.42 -5.53 14.05
CA PRO A 512 71.34 -4.41 14.03
C PRO A 512 72.79 -4.87 13.89
N TYR A 513 73.55 -4.16 13.06
CA TYR A 513 75.00 -4.30 12.98
C TYR A 513 75.63 -3.54 14.15
N TYR A 514 75.99 -4.25 15.20
CA TYR A 514 76.78 -3.70 16.31
C TYR A 514 78.24 -3.50 15.89
N LEU A 515 78.97 -2.69 16.67
CA LEU A 515 80.38 -2.37 16.41
C LEU A 515 81.24 -3.63 16.17
N GLU A 516 81.02 -4.69 16.94
CA GLU A 516 81.75 -5.96 16.83
C GLU A 516 81.49 -6.62 15.47
N THR A 517 80.22 -6.81 15.10
CA THR A 517 79.81 -7.42 13.84
C THR A 517 80.25 -6.61 12.62
N ALA A 518 80.18 -5.28 12.70
CA ALA A 518 80.66 -4.40 11.64
C ALA A 518 82.19 -4.45 11.49
N THR A 519 82.92 -4.59 12.60
CA THR A 519 84.39 -4.71 12.59
C THR A 519 84.84 -6.06 12.07
N GLU A 520 84.19 -7.16 12.50
CA GLU A 520 84.43 -8.51 11.98
C GLU A 520 84.19 -8.59 10.47
N LEU A 521 83.09 -8.00 9.99
CA LEU A 521 82.79 -7.93 8.56
C LEU A 521 83.87 -7.14 7.81
N THR A 522 84.34 -6.04 8.38
CA THR A 522 85.39 -5.21 7.77
C THR A 522 86.73 -5.95 7.72
N ASP A 523 87.12 -6.60 8.80
CA ASP A 523 88.36 -7.36 8.91
C ASP A 523 88.35 -8.61 8.00
N HIS A 524 87.21 -9.27 7.84
CA HIS A 524 87.06 -10.41 6.93
C HIS A 524 87.33 -10.08 5.46
N TYR A 525 86.97 -8.86 5.03
CA TYR A 525 87.18 -8.38 3.67
C TYR A 525 88.45 -7.54 3.49
N ARG A 526 89.16 -7.20 4.58
CA ARG A 526 90.40 -6.43 4.53
C ARG A 526 91.51 -7.28 3.92
N LYS A 527 92.17 -6.74 2.90
CA LYS A 527 93.30 -7.39 2.22
C LYS A 527 94.56 -6.54 2.32
N ARG A 528 94.69 -5.53 1.46
CA ARG A 528 95.87 -4.64 1.42
C ARG A 528 95.58 -3.26 2.01
N GLU A 529 94.35 -3.01 2.45
CA GLU A 529 93.94 -1.75 3.07
C GLU A 529 94.55 -1.58 4.47
N LEU A 530 94.86 -0.33 4.83
CA LEU A 530 95.37 0.01 6.16
C LEU A 530 94.26 -0.10 7.22
N PRO A 531 94.61 -0.36 8.50
CA PRO A 531 93.66 -0.32 9.60
C PRO A 531 92.96 1.04 9.66
N GLY A 532 91.63 1.05 9.66
CA GLY A 532 90.80 2.27 9.65
C GLY A 532 90.11 2.57 8.32
N ASP A 533 90.56 1.97 7.21
CA ASP A 533 89.85 2.06 5.92
C ASP A 533 88.89 0.87 5.73
N ASN A 534 87.68 1.18 5.27
CA ASN A 534 86.63 0.19 5.00
C ASN A 534 86.74 -0.30 3.54
N PRO A 535 86.99 -1.60 3.29
CA PRO A 535 87.11 -2.13 1.94
C PRO A 535 85.84 -1.88 1.10
N PRO A 536 85.95 -1.47 -0.17
CA PRO A 536 84.80 -1.26 -1.05
C PRO A 536 83.88 -2.49 -1.18
N ALA A 537 84.44 -3.69 -1.06
CA ALA A 537 83.71 -4.96 -1.10
C ALA A 537 82.67 -5.09 0.04
N VAL A 538 82.96 -4.54 1.22
CA VAL A 538 82.03 -4.54 2.37
C VAL A 538 80.80 -3.69 2.05
N LYS A 539 81.02 -2.49 1.49
CA LYS A 539 79.93 -1.60 1.06
C LYS A 539 79.08 -2.25 -0.02
N HIS A 540 79.71 -2.87 -1.02
CA HIS A 540 79.00 -3.58 -2.09
C HIS A 540 78.14 -4.72 -1.54
N ARG A 541 78.66 -5.52 -0.61
CA ARG A 541 77.89 -6.61 0.04
C ARG A 541 76.69 -6.07 0.81
N LEU A 542 76.88 -5.04 1.63
CA LEU A 542 75.79 -4.44 2.42
C LEU A 542 74.68 -3.87 1.52
N ILE A 543 75.05 -3.19 0.43
CA ILE A 543 74.08 -2.69 -0.56
C ILE A 543 73.35 -3.86 -1.25
N ALA A 544 74.07 -4.90 -1.67
CA ALA A 544 73.48 -6.06 -2.34
C ALA A 544 72.50 -6.83 -1.43
N GLU A 545 72.84 -7.02 -0.15
CA GLU A 545 71.95 -7.65 0.84
C GLU A 545 70.71 -6.79 1.13
N THR A 546 70.86 -5.46 1.18
CA THR A 546 69.77 -4.49 1.38
C THR A 546 68.76 -4.50 0.22
N VAL A 547 69.24 -4.57 -1.02
CA VAL A 547 68.40 -4.47 -2.22
C VAL A 547 67.81 -5.83 -2.64
N LYS A 548 68.38 -6.95 -2.22
CA LYS A 548 67.90 -8.32 -2.52
C LYS A 548 66.38 -8.53 -2.34
N PRO A 549 65.72 -8.08 -1.25
CA PRO A 549 64.28 -8.24 -1.08
C PRO A 549 63.41 -7.30 -1.93
N TRP A 550 63.96 -6.26 -2.56
CA TRP A 550 63.18 -5.23 -3.25
C TRP A 550 62.37 -5.78 -4.43
N LYS A 551 62.88 -6.79 -5.12
CA LYS A 551 62.15 -7.44 -6.22
C LYS A 551 60.81 -8.03 -5.74
N THR A 552 60.83 -8.76 -4.63
CA THR A 552 59.62 -9.37 -4.07
C THR A 552 58.65 -8.32 -3.56
N LEU A 553 59.16 -7.25 -2.93
CA LEU A 553 58.34 -6.13 -2.47
C LEU A 553 57.69 -5.37 -3.63
N ALA A 554 58.41 -5.18 -4.74
CA ALA A 554 57.87 -4.51 -5.92
C ALA A 554 56.80 -5.34 -6.63
N ILE A 555 56.97 -6.66 -6.70
CA ILE A 555 55.93 -7.57 -7.24
C ILE A 555 54.67 -7.51 -6.37
N LYS A 556 54.83 -7.59 -5.04
CA LYS A 556 53.70 -7.48 -4.11
C LYS A 556 52.96 -6.14 -4.26
N TYR A 557 53.69 -5.03 -4.39
CA TYR A 557 53.11 -3.71 -4.66
C TYR A 557 52.30 -3.69 -5.96
N PHE A 558 52.84 -4.27 -7.03
CA PHE A 558 52.16 -4.37 -8.31
C PHE A 558 50.87 -5.21 -8.22
N GLU A 559 50.93 -6.36 -7.56
CA GLU A 559 49.76 -7.25 -7.36
C GLU A 559 48.65 -6.56 -6.55
N GLU A 560 49.01 -5.80 -5.52
CA GLU A 560 48.05 -5.04 -4.70
C GLU A 560 47.38 -3.91 -5.48
N ILE A 561 48.11 -3.18 -6.35
CA ILE A 561 47.51 -2.17 -7.23
C ILE A 561 46.61 -2.83 -8.29
N HIS A 562 47.11 -3.89 -8.94
CA HIS A 562 46.34 -4.59 -9.97
C HIS A 562 45.03 -5.17 -9.41
N HIS A 563 45.01 -5.61 -8.14
CA HIS A 563 43.78 -6.09 -7.50
C HIS A 563 42.75 -4.98 -7.23
N GLU A 564 43.20 -3.74 -7.07
CA GLU A 564 42.29 -2.59 -6.89
C GLU A 564 41.79 -2.00 -8.22
N GLU A 565 42.49 -2.28 -9.33
CA GLU A 565 42.10 -1.86 -10.68
C GLU A 565 41.12 -2.81 -11.38
N VAL A 566 41.06 -4.08 -10.97
CA VAL A 566 40.24 -5.16 -11.58
C VAL A 566 39.12 -5.57 -10.64
#